data_AF-A0A345R4K6-F1
#
_entry.id   AF-A0A345R4K6-F1
#
_cell.length_a   1.000
_cell.length_b   1.000
_cell.length_c   1.000
_cell.angle_alpha   90.00
_cell.angle_beta   90.00
_cell.angle_gamma   90.00
#
_symmetry.space_group_name_H-M   'P 1'
#
loop_
_entity.id
_entity.type
_entity.pdbx_description
1 polymer ?
#
loop_
_entity_poly.entity_id
_entity_poly.type
_entity_poly.pdbx_seq_one_letter_code
_entity_poly.pdbx_strand_id
1 'polypeptide(L)'
;MSTEKPLPVIDHDSAPYWQAAHEGRLDIPLCGDCGKHHFYPRAICPYCHSDNLNFDTVSGRGEVHTFTIARRPAGPAFADDVPYVVALIELEEGPRMMSRIQTDDPEKVHIGAKVEVTFVKASDEISFPYFRMT
;
A
#
# COMPACT_ATOMS: atom_id res chain seq x y z
N MET A 1 -24.82 7.53 -6.86
CA MET A 1 -23.45 7.04 -6.57
C MET A 1 -22.67 8.20 -5.97
N SER A 2 -21.91 7.97 -4.88
CA SER A 2 -21.17 9.04 -4.20
C SER A 2 -20.08 9.63 -5.11
N THR A 3 -19.85 10.93 -4.98
CA THR A 3 -18.73 11.67 -5.59
C THR A 3 -17.52 11.79 -4.68
N GLU A 4 -17.65 11.37 -3.42
CA GLU A 4 -16.55 11.36 -2.45
C GLU A 4 -15.81 10.02 -2.50
N LYS A 5 -14.47 10.07 -2.42
CA LYS A 5 -13.64 8.87 -2.38
C LYS A 5 -13.88 8.15 -1.04
N PRO A 6 -14.09 6.82 -1.05
CA PRO A 6 -14.24 6.08 0.20
C PRO A 6 -12.94 6.12 1.00
N LEU A 7 -13.08 6.26 2.31
CA LEU A 7 -11.98 6.07 3.25
C LEU A 7 -12.03 4.64 3.81
N PRO A 8 -10.87 4.04 4.12
CA PRO A 8 -10.83 2.75 4.80
C PRO A 8 -11.47 2.85 6.20
N VAL A 9 -12.09 1.76 6.64
CA VAL A 9 -12.49 1.60 8.04
C VAL A 9 -11.26 1.13 8.79
N ILE A 10 -10.85 1.90 9.80
CA ILE A 10 -9.75 1.55 10.69
C ILE A 10 -10.30 0.60 11.76
N ASP A 11 -9.77 -0.61 11.82
CA ASP A 11 -10.03 -1.58 12.87
C ASP A 11 -8.79 -1.77 13.76
N HIS A 12 -8.92 -2.62 14.79
CA HIS A 12 -7.82 -2.90 15.72
C HIS A 12 -6.54 -3.40 15.01
N ASP A 13 -6.69 -4.26 14.01
CA ASP A 13 -5.56 -4.92 13.34
C ASP A 13 -4.86 -3.98 12.35
N SER A 14 -5.61 -3.05 11.75
CA SER A 14 -5.09 -2.08 10.77
C SER A 14 -4.72 -0.73 11.35
N ALA A 15 -5.13 -0.42 12.59
CA ALA A 15 -4.82 0.86 13.25
C ALA A 15 -3.32 1.20 13.27
N PRO A 16 -2.38 0.28 13.61
CA PRO A 16 -0.95 0.61 13.60
C PRO A 16 -0.45 0.99 12.20
N TYR A 17 -0.93 0.29 11.15
CA TYR A 17 -0.58 0.57 9.77
C TYR A 17 -1.07 1.95 9.32
N TRP A 18 -2.31 2.31 9.63
CA TRP A 18 -2.87 3.61 9.24
C TRP A 18 -2.25 4.76 10.02
N GLN A 19 -1.97 4.57 11.31
CA GLN A 19 -1.24 5.56 12.11
C GLN A 19 0.16 5.81 11.54
N ALA A 20 0.91 4.75 11.26
CA ALA A 20 2.24 4.88 10.65
C ALA A 20 2.19 5.61 9.31
N ALA A 21 1.22 5.27 8.45
CA ALA A 21 1.05 5.91 7.15
C ALA A 21 0.72 7.41 7.29
N HIS A 22 -0.09 7.78 8.28
CA HIS A 22 -0.38 9.17 8.61
C HIS A 22 0.89 9.94 9.05
N GLU A 23 1.78 9.26 9.79
CA GLU A 23 3.08 9.78 10.25
C GLU A 23 4.19 9.70 9.17
N GLY A 24 3.86 9.27 7.95
CA GLY A 24 4.81 9.18 6.83
C GLY A 24 5.78 7.99 6.92
N ARG A 25 5.40 6.92 7.63
CA ARG A 25 6.12 5.65 7.70
C ARG A 25 5.29 4.51 7.14
N LEU A 26 5.95 3.50 6.57
CA LEU A 26 5.29 2.26 6.17
C LEU A 26 5.62 1.19 7.22
N ASP A 27 4.69 0.94 8.13
CA ASP A 27 4.84 -0.12 9.13
C ASP A 27 3.99 -1.32 8.72
N ILE A 28 4.59 -2.51 8.61
CA ILE A 28 3.87 -3.73 8.27
C ILE A 28 4.08 -4.81 9.33
N PRO A 29 3.16 -5.79 9.46
CA PRO A 29 3.29 -6.85 10.44
C PRO A 29 4.56 -7.69 10.26
N LEU A 30 5.26 -7.91 11.37
CA LEU A 30 6.38 -8.84 11.55
C LEU A 30 5.98 -9.89 12.60
N CYS A 31 6.05 -11.17 12.24
CA CYS A 31 5.81 -12.24 13.20
C CYS A 31 7.03 -12.45 14.10
N GLY A 32 6.84 -12.35 15.41
CA GLY A 32 7.88 -12.57 16.42
C GLY A 32 8.38 -14.02 16.51
N ASP A 33 7.59 -14.99 16.05
CA ASP A 33 7.95 -16.42 16.14
C ASP A 33 8.68 -16.93 14.89
N CYS A 34 8.27 -16.50 13.69
CA CYS A 34 8.89 -16.97 12.44
C CYS A 34 9.72 -15.90 11.72
N GLY A 35 9.75 -14.67 12.22
CA GLY A 35 10.56 -13.57 11.67
C GLY A 35 10.17 -13.12 10.26
N LYS A 36 8.94 -13.39 9.83
CA LYS A 36 8.48 -13.03 8.47
C LYS A 36 7.56 -11.82 8.51
N HIS A 37 7.83 -10.86 7.63
CA HIS A 37 6.86 -9.82 7.29
C HIS A 37 5.72 -10.38 6.43
N HIS A 38 4.53 -9.82 6.58
CA HIS A 38 3.40 -10.11 5.70
C HIS A 38 2.51 -8.89 5.49
N PHE A 39 1.67 -8.98 4.46
CA PHE A 39 0.66 -7.98 4.14
C PHE A 39 -0.57 -8.67 3.55
N TYR A 40 -1.81 -8.25 3.80
CA TYR A 40 -2.32 -7.15 4.62
C TYR A 40 -2.17 -7.36 6.15
N PRO A 41 -2.27 -6.31 7.00
CA PRO A 41 -2.52 -6.42 8.44
C PRO A 41 -3.62 -7.41 8.82
N ARG A 42 -3.34 -8.31 9.77
CA ARG A 42 -4.23 -9.38 10.29
C ARG A 42 -3.82 -9.74 11.71
N ALA A 43 -4.72 -10.31 12.50
CA ALA A 43 -4.42 -10.83 13.83
C ALA A 43 -3.54 -12.10 13.88
N ILE A 44 -3.41 -12.86 12.78
CA ILE A 44 -2.71 -14.16 12.77
C ILE A 44 -1.72 -14.24 11.61
N CYS A 45 -0.51 -14.71 11.89
CA CYS A 45 0.55 -14.92 10.91
C CYS A 45 0.11 -15.93 9.83
N PRO A 46 0.17 -15.58 8.53
CA PRO A 46 -0.23 -16.49 7.46
C PRO A 46 0.77 -17.62 7.19
N TYR A 47 1.94 -17.61 7.84
CA TYR A 47 2.99 -18.61 7.62
C TYR A 47 3.07 -19.67 8.72
N CYS A 48 2.92 -19.28 9.99
CA CYS A 48 3.05 -20.19 11.14
C CYS A 48 1.83 -20.20 12.07
N HIS A 49 0.81 -19.39 11.79
CA HIS A 49 -0.41 -19.23 12.61
C HIS A 49 -0.20 -18.73 14.04
N SER A 50 0.96 -18.15 14.33
CA SER A 50 1.19 -17.41 15.57
C SER A 50 0.40 -16.10 15.60
N ASP A 51 -0.05 -15.72 16.79
CA ASP A 51 -0.62 -14.41 17.13
C ASP A 51 0.43 -13.43 17.69
N ASN A 52 1.69 -13.86 17.84
CA ASN A 52 2.82 -13.02 18.23
C ASN A 52 3.23 -12.12 17.05
N LEU A 53 2.43 -11.07 16.79
CA LEU A 53 2.63 -10.11 15.72
C LEU A 53 2.99 -8.74 16.30
N ASN A 54 4.06 -8.17 15.75
CA ASN A 54 4.47 -6.79 15.97
C ASN A 54 4.37 -6.03 14.64
N PHE A 55 4.51 -4.70 14.70
CA PHE A 55 4.67 -3.87 13.50
C PHE A 55 6.11 -3.37 13.44
N ASP A 56 6.67 -3.39 12.23
CA ASP A 56 8.04 -2.97 11.96
C ASP A 56 8.06 -1.98 10.80
N THR A 57 8.82 -0.89 10.94
CA THR A 57 8.97 0.12 9.89
C THR A 57 9.87 -0.43 8.79
N VAL A 58 9.31 -0.62 7.60
CA VAL A 58 10.05 -1.11 6.45
C VAL A 58 10.69 0.01 5.65
N SER A 59 11.63 -0.35 4.77
CA SER A 59 12.34 0.60 3.92
C SER A 59 11.42 1.42 3.01
N GLY A 60 10.23 0.89 2.72
CA GLY A 60 9.31 1.45 1.73
C GLY A 60 9.78 1.29 0.29
N ARG A 61 10.87 0.56 0.05
CA ARG A 61 11.38 0.27 -1.29
C ARG A 61 10.83 -1.04 -1.82
N GLY A 62 10.73 -1.12 -3.14
CA GLY A 62 10.28 -2.34 -3.79
C GLY A 62 10.42 -2.29 -5.30
N GLU A 63 9.76 -3.24 -5.94
CA GLU A 63 9.74 -3.42 -7.38
C GLU A 63 8.32 -3.69 -7.88
N VAL A 64 7.97 -3.15 -9.04
CA VAL A 64 6.68 -3.44 -9.68
C VAL A 64 6.65 -4.90 -10.12
N HIS A 65 5.92 -5.73 -9.38
CA HIS A 65 5.70 -7.13 -9.73
C HIS A 65 4.76 -7.27 -10.94
N THR A 66 3.65 -6.52 -10.91
CA THR A 66 2.71 -6.38 -12.04
C THR A 66 1.86 -5.13 -11.85
N PHE A 67 1.26 -4.61 -12.93
CA PHE A 67 0.45 -3.41 -12.88
C PHE A 67 -0.64 -3.38 -13.96
N THR A 68 -1.58 -2.47 -13.80
CA THR A 68 -2.57 -2.11 -14.82
C THR A 68 -2.77 -0.60 -14.85
N ILE A 69 -3.07 -0.07 -16.03
CA ILE A 69 -3.44 1.34 -16.21
C ILE A 69 -4.97 1.42 -16.28
N ALA A 70 -5.58 1.94 -15.23
CA ALA A 70 -7.00 2.20 -15.19
C ALA A 70 -7.32 3.44 -16.03
N ARG A 71 -7.84 3.21 -17.25
CA ARG A 71 -8.27 4.28 -18.18
C ARG A 71 -9.74 4.66 -18.05
N ARG A 72 -10.51 3.86 -17.32
CA ARG A 72 -11.90 4.14 -16.97
C ARG A 72 -11.99 4.31 -15.46
N PRO A 73 -12.72 5.33 -14.97
CA PRO A 73 -12.81 5.56 -13.54
C PRO A 73 -13.60 4.43 -12.88
N ALA A 74 -13.21 4.03 -11.66
CA ALA A 74 -13.91 3.00 -10.89
C ALA A 74 -15.30 3.45 -10.39
N GLY A 75 -15.61 4.74 -10.56
CA GLY A 75 -16.87 5.37 -10.21
C GLY A 75 -16.74 6.90 -10.29
N PRO A 76 -17.81 7.65 -10.05
CA PRO A 76 -17.80 9.12 -10.14
C PRO A 76 -16.70 9.78 -9.28
N ALA A 77 -16.44 9.25 -8.08
CA ALA A 77 -15.40 9.75 -7.18
C ALA A 77 -13.95 9.66 -7.71
N PHE A 78 -13.73 8.91 -8.80
CA PHE A 78 -12.41 8.71 -9.42
C PHE A 78 -12.35 9.27 -10.85
N ALA A 79 -13.35 10.06 -11.27
CA ALA A 79 -13.43 10.59 -12.62
C ALA A 79 -12.20 11.43 -13.02
N ASP A 80 -11.66 12.19 -12.07
CA ASP A 80 -10.50 13.07 -12.29
C ASP A 80 -9.15 12.37 -12.10
N ASP A 81 -9.15 11.11 -11.66
CA ASP A 81 -7.92 10.36 -11.40
C ASP A 81 -7.39 9.62 -12.64
N VAL A 82 -8.21 9.46 -13.69
CA VAL A 82 -7.81 8.65 -14.85
C VAL A 82 -6.98 9.44 -15.87
N PRO A 83 -5.96 8.81 -16.50
CA PRO A 83 -5.47 7.46 -16.23
C PRO A 83 -4.61 7.37 -14.94
N TYR A 84 -4.81 6.32 -14.14
CA TYR A 84 -3.95 6.02 -12.98
C TYR A 84 -3.44 4.58 -13.02
N VAL A 85 -2.34 4.34 -12.31
CA VAL A 85 -1.70 3.02 -12.23
C VAL A 85 -2.06 2.35 -10.92
N VAL A 86 -2.51 1.09 -10.99
CA VAL A 86 -2.61 0.19 -9.84
C VAL A 86 -1.58 -0.92 -10.03
N ALA A 87 -0.76 -1.15 -9.01
CA ALA A 87 0.34 -2.10 -9.06
C ALA A 87 0.32 -3.03 -7.85
N LEU A 88 0.80 -4.26 -8.06
CA LEU A 88 1.34 -5.10 -7.01
C LEU A 88 2.83 -4.84 -6.93
N ILE A 89 3.28 -4.49 -5.74
CA ILE A 89 4.65 -4.10 -5.45
C ILE A 89 5.25 -5.17 -4.56
N GLU A 90 6.36 -5.74 -4.97
CA GLU A 90 7.16 -6.65 -4.15
C GLU A 90 8.11 -5.79 -3.32
N LEU A 91 7.87 -5.71 -2.01
CA LEU A 91 8.71 -4.95 -1.09
C LEU A 91 10.04 -5.68 -0.87
N GLU A 92 11.10 -4.93 -0.54
CA GLU A 92 12.42 -5.53 -0.24
C GLU A 92 12.36 -6.51 0.94
N GLU A 93 11.43 -6.32 1.86
CA GLU A 93 11.19 -7.18 3.02
C GLU A 93 10.42 -8.47 2.68
N GLY A 94 9.97 -8.62 1.42
CA GLY A 94 9.40 -9.85 0.87
C GLY A 94 7.89 -9.84 0.56
N PRO A 95 6.99 -9.20 1.33
CA PRO A 95 5.57 -9.28 1.02
C PRO A 95 5.18 -8.42 -0.18
N ARG A 96 4.05 -8.78 -0.79
CA ARG A 96 3.45 -8.01 -1.89
C ARG A 96 2.35 -7.11 -1.39
N MET A 97 2.37 -5.87 -1.85
CA MET A 97 1.42 -4.83 -1.50
C MET A 97 0.73 -4.30 -2.76
N MET A 98 -0.61 -4.26 -2.75
CA MET A 98 -1.35 -3.57 -3.80
C MET A 98 -1.42 -2.08 -3.45
N SER A 99 -0.98 -1.22 -4.37
CA SER A 99 -1.06 0.24 -4.22
C SER A 99 -1.13 0.94 -5.58
N ARG A 100 -1.14 2.28 -5.58
CA ARG A 100 -1.00 3.10 -6.78
C ARG A 100 0.44 3.55 -6.99
N ILE A 101 0.82 3.67 -8.26
CA ILE A 101 2.04 4.39 -8.64
C ILE A 101 1.64 5.82 -9.00
N GLN A 102 2.19 6.79 -8.27
CA GLN A 102 2.05 8.22 -8.55
C GLN A 102 3.02 8.59 -9.68
N THR A 103 2.48 8.92 -10.84
CA THR A 103 3.23 9.29 -12.03
C THR A 103 2.36 10.17 -12.93
N ASP A 104 2.99 11.14 -13.61
CA ASP A 104 2.35 11.95 -14.65
C ASP A 104 2.34 11.23 -16.01
N ASP A 105 3.08 10.11 -16.12
CA ASP A 105 3.22 9.32 -17.34
C ASP A 105 3.02 7.82 -17.04
N PRO A 106 1.77 7.34 -17.01
CA PRO A 106 1.44 5.95 -16.72
C PRO A 106 2.08 4.94 -17.70
N GLU A 107 2.38 5.34 -18.93
CA GLU A 107 2.94 4.45 -19.96
C GLU A 107 4.42 4.11 -19.71
N LYS A 108 5.12 4.87 -18.85
CA LYS A 108 6.50 4.56 -18.45
C LYS A 108 6.61 3.48 -17.39
N VAL A 109 5.53 3.15 -16.69
CA VAL A 109 5.52 2.07 -15.71
C VAL A 109 5.76 0.75 -16.44
N HIS A 110 6.65 -0.07 -15.90
CA HIS A 110 6.96 -1.38 -16.42
C HIS A 110 7.21 -2.36 -15.27
N ILE A 111 7.00 -3.65 -15.53
CA ILE A 111 7.37 -4.71 -14.59
C ILE A 111 8.88 -4.62 -14.36
N GLY A 112 9.29 -4.68 -13.10
CA GLY A 112 10.69 -4.56 -12.72
C GLY A 112 11.15 -3.15 -12.36
N ALA A 113 10.30 -2.14 -12.57
CA ALA A 113 10.60 -0.77 -12.16
C ALA A 113 10.82 -0.68 -10.64
N LYS A 114 11.90 -0.02 -10.23
CA LYS A 114 12.16 0.30 -8.83
C LYS A 114 11.24 1.40 -8.36
N VAL A 115 10.73 1.24 -7.14
CA VAL A 115 9.79 2.17 -6.54
C VAL A 115 10.10 2.41 -5.06
N GLU A 116 9.66 3.56 -4.56
CA GLU A 116 9.73 3.94 -3.15
C GLU A 116 8.39 4.51 -2.70
N VAL A 117 8.01 4.24 -1.46
CA VAL A 117 6.75 4.68 -0.87
C VAL A 117 6.68 6.21 -0.76
N THR A 118 5.49 6.74 -0.98
CA THR A 118 5.11 8.13 -0.74
C THR A 118 3.71 8.17 -0.14
N PHE A 119 3.36 9.23 0.58
CA PHE A 119 2.11 9.29 1.34
C PHE A 119 1.22 10.40 0.81
N VAL A 120 0.00 10.04 0.40
CA VAL A 120 -1.01 10.97 -0.11
C VAL A 120 -2.09 11.17 0.95
N LYS A 121 -2.16 12.38 1.52
CA LYS A 121 -3.17 12.74 2.53
C LYS A 121 -4.58 12.61 1.94
N ALA A 122 -5.45 11.86 2.61
CA ALA A 122 -6.85 11.66 2.24
C ALA A 122 -7.82 12.28 3.26
N SER A 123 -7.42 12.34 4.53
CA SER A 123 -8.12 13.04 5.61
C SER A 123 -7.13 13.51 6.68
N ASP A 124 -7.62 14.05 7.80
CA ASP A 124 -6.77 14.42 8.93
C ASP A 124 -6.22 13.22 9.72
N GLU A 125 -6.68 12.01 9.43
CA GLU A 125 -6.22 10.78 10.10
C GLU A 125 -5.64 9.75 9.12
N ILE A 126 -5.90 9.89 7.81
CA ILE A 126 -5.57 8.88 6.81
C ILE A 126 -4.68 9.49 5.73
N SER A 127 -3.54 8.85 5.53
CA SER A 127 -2.68 9.03 4.37
C SER A 127 -2.53 7.68 3.66
N PHE A 128 -2.73 7.64 2.35
CA PHE A 128 -2.53 6.43 1.56
C PHE A 128 -1.04 6.26 1.21
N PRO A 129 -0.44 5.09 1.51
CA PRO A 129 0.90 4.76 1.02
C PRO A 129 0.83 4.39 -0.45
N TYR A 130 1.15 5.35 -1.32
CA TYR A 130 1.39 5.17 -2.75
C TYR A 130 2.87 4.96 -3.00
N PHE A 131 3.25 4.78 -4.26
CA PHE A 131 4.64 4.60 -4.64
C PHE A 131 5.00 5.50 -5.80
N ARG A 132 6.27 5.92 -5.88
CA ARG A 132 6.84 6.63 -7.02
C ARG A 132 7.98 5.78 -7.61
N MET A 133 8.16 5.85 -8.93
CA MET A 133 9.34 5.26 -9.56
C MET A 133 10.60 6.01 -9.12
N THR A 134 11.70 5.29 -8.94
CA THR A 134 13.01 5.82 -8.53
C THR A 134 14.09 5.68 -9.60
#